data_AF-A0AAU5LSM3-F1
#
_entry.id   AF-A0AAU5LSM3-F1
#
_cell.length_a   1.000
_cell.length_b   1.000
_cell.length_c   1.000
_cell.angle_alpha   90.00
_cell.angle_beta   90.00
_cell.angle_gamma   90.00
#
_symmetry.space_group_name_H-M   'P 1'
#
loop_
_entity.id
_entity.type
_entity.pdbx_description
1 polymer ?
#
loop_
_entity_poly.entity_id
_entity_poly.type
_entity_poly.pdbx_seq_one_letter_code
_entity_poly.pdbx_strand_id
1 'polypeptide(L)'
;MSKQITVRLPDEIVEFIDRLVDDKLAPSRATVVARAMERERRRDLAARDAAILAALSENQGPDGAGADDLDELASYAGSTPLTDLD
;
A
#
# COMPACT_ATOMS: atom_id res chain seq x y z
N MET A 1 -7.30 18.01 7.05
CA MET A 1 -7.15 18.17 8.52
C MET A 1 -5.97 17.31 8.97
N SER A 2 -4.96 17.89 9.61
CA SER A 2 -3.86 17.13 10.23
C SER A 2 -4.12 16.96 11.73
N LYS A 3 -3.61 15.88 12.31
CA LYS A 3 -3.60 15.65 13.76
C LYS A 3 -2.15 15.66 14.25
N GLN A 4 -1.89 16.34 15.36
CA GLN A 4 -0.57 16.38 15.97
C GLN A 4 -0.48 15.31 17.06
N ILE A 5 0.65 14.59 17.09
CA ILE A 5 0.98 13.61 18.11
C ILE A 5 2.36 13.93 18.68
N THR A 6 2.56 13.61 19.96
CA THR A 6 3.89 13.64 20.59
C THR A 6 4.35 12.21 20.76
N VAL A 7 5.55 11.89 20.28
CA VAL A 7 6.09 10.52 20.27
C VAL A 7 7.50 10.54 20.83
N ARG A 8 7.85 9.52 21.62
CA ARG A 8 9.23 9.27 22.04
C ARG A 8 9.83 8.25 21.09
N LEU A 9 10.99 8.60 20.52
CA LEU A 9 11.74 7.74 19.61
C LEU A 9 13.17 7.60 20.16
N PRO A 10 13.88 6.51 19.83
CA PRO A 10 15.30 6.39 20.12
C PRO A 10 16.11 7.52 19.46
N ASP A 11 17.16 7.98 20.13
CA ASP A 11 17.99 9.11 19.68
C ASP A 11 18.55 8.88 18.26
N GLU A 12 19.02 7.66 17.98
CA GLU A 12 19.53 7.24 16.67
C GLU A 12 18.53 7.45 15.52
N ILE A 13 17.23 7.26 15.79
CA ILE A 13 16.17 7.45 14.80
C ILE A 13 15.92 8.94 14.59
N VAL A 14 15.96 9.73 15.65
CA VAL A 14 15.82 11.19 15.56
C VAL A 14 16.99 11.78 14.78
N GLU A 15 18.22 11.36 15.07
CA GLU A 15 19.43 11.79 14.34
C GLU A 15 19.34 11.46 12.85
N PHE A 16 18.83 10.28 12.50
CA PHE A 16 18.60 9.90 11.11
C PHE A 16 17.58 10.83 10.42
N ILE A 17 16.46 11.11 11.08
CA ILE A 17 15.42 12.01 10.56
C ILE A 17 16.00 13.43 10.37
N ASP A 18 16.80 13.89 11.32
CA ASP A 18 17.40 15.22 11.30
C ASP A 18 18.36 15.38 10.13
N ARG A 19 19.23 14.38 9.92
CA ARG A 19 20.14 14.32 8.77
C ARG A 19 19.39 14.41 7.43
N LEU A 20 18.26 13.72 7.27
CA LEU A 20 17.47 13.78 6.03
C LEU A 20 16.88 15.17 5.76
N VAL A 21 16.56 15.92 6.80
CA VAL A 21 16.06 17.29 6.69
C VAL A 21 17.22 18.24 6.37
N ASP A 22 18.35 18.08 7.05
CA ASP A 22 19.56 18.88 6.83
C ASP A 22 20.12 18.71 5.41
N ASP A 23 20.09 17.48 4.89
CA ASP A 23 20.47 17.14 3.52
C ASP A 23 19.43 17.60 2.47
N LYS A 24 18.35 18.27 2.90
CA LYS A 24 17.22 18.73 2.07
C LYS A 24 16.51 17.62 1.29
N LEU A 25 16.64 16.37 1.73
CA LEU A 25 15.93 15.22 1.18
C LEU A 25 14.47 15.18 1.63
N ALA A 26 14.14 15.88 2.71
CA ALA A 26 12.78 16.07 3.18
C ALA A 26 12.54 17.51 3.66
N PRO A 27 11.35 18.08 3.41
CA PRO A 27 11.01 19.44 3.81
C PRO A 27 10.75 19.60 5.32
N SER A 28 10.50 18.50 6.04
CA SER A 28 10.32 18.52 7.50
C SER A 28 10.46 17.12 8.10
N ARG A 29 10.72 17.05 9.42
CA ARG A 29 10.72 15.80 10.20
C ARG A 29 9.38 15.06 10.10
N ALA A 30 8.28 15.80 10.16
CA ALA A 30 6.93 15.25 10.02
C ALA A 30 6.71 14.58 8.66
N THR A 31 7.29 15.13 7.58
CA THR A 31 7.21 14.53 6.24
C THR A 31 7.97 13.20 6.17
N VAL A 32 9.12 13.10 6.82
CA VAL A 32 9.89 11.83 6.91
C VAL A 32 9.06 10.77 7.62
N VAL A 33 8.53 11.09 8.80
CA VAL A 33 7.68 10.18 9.59
C VAL A 33 6.43 9.79 8.81
N ALA A 34 5.73 10.75 8.20
CA ALA A 34 4.54 10.47 7.42
C ALA A 34 4.82 9.54 6.22
N ARG A 35 5.92 9.74 5.51
CA ARG A 35 6.33 8.85 4.41
C ARG A 35 6.65 7.44 4.89
N ALA A 36 7.35 7.31 6.02
CA ALA A 36 7.68 6.02 6.61
C ALA A 36 6.40 5.28 7.03
N MET A 37 5.48 5.96 7.73
CA MET A 37 4.20 5.40 8.15
C MET A 37 3.31 5.02 6.96
N GLU A 38 3.28 5.83 5.90
CA GLU A 38 2.49 5.53 4.71
C GLU A 38 3.02 4.29 3.96
N ARG A 39 4.35 4.10 3.95
CA ARG A 39 4.95 2.88 3.40
C ARG A 39 4.51 1.65 4.19
N GLU A 40 4.44 1.75 5.51
CA GLU A 40 4.01 0.65 6.36
C GLU A 40 2.51 0.37 6.22
N ARG A 41 1.68 1.41 6.24
CA ARG A 41 0.23 1.31 6.00
C ARG A 41 -0.08 0.60 4.68
N ARG A 42 0.67 0.92 3.61
CA ARG A 42 0.49 0.25 2.32
C ARG A 42 0.87 -1.23 2.36
N ARG A 43 1.86 -1.64 3.16
CA ARG A 43 2.20 -3.05 3.34
C ARG A 43 1.11 -3.80 4.10
N ASP A 44 0.62 -3.22 5.18
CA ASP A 44 -0.42 -3.86 6.00
C ASP A 44 -1.71 -4.07 5.22
N LEU A 45 -2.10 -3.08 4.41
CA LEU A 45 -3.26 -3.21 3.52
C LEU A 45 -3.05 -4.31 2.48
N ALA A 46 -1.92 -4.31 1.78
CA ALA A 46 -1.64 -5.35 0.78
C ALA A 46 -1.62 -6.75 1.40
N ALA A 47 -1.03 -6.90 2.59
CA ALA A 47 -1.00 -8.17 3.32
C ALA A 47 -2.41 -8.62 3.74
N ARG A 48 -3.23 -7.68 4.23
CA ARG A 48 -4.63 -7.95 4.58
C ARG A 48 -5.44 -8.38 3.36
N ASP A 49 -5.30 -7.66 2.25
CA ASP A 49 -6.05 -7.95 1.03
C ASP A 49 -5.63 -9.31 0.45
N ALA A 50 -4.34 -9.62 0.45
CA ALA A 50 -3.84 -10.94 0.06
C ALA A 50 -4.39 -12.06 0.96
N ALA A 51 -4.50 -11.83 2.27
CA ALA A 51 -5.07 -12.80 3.20
C ALA A 51 -6.59 -13.02 2.95
N ILE A 52 -7.32 -11.96 2.61
CA ILE A 52 -8.74 -12.07 2.21
C ILE A 52 -8.87 -12.88 0.93
N LEU A 53 -8.05 -12.59 -0.09
CA LEU A 53 -8.06 -13.33 -1.35
C LEU A 53 -7.72 -14.81 -1.16
N ALA A 54 -6.70 -15.11 -0.33
CA ALA A 54 -6.33 -16.48 0.01
C ALA A 54 -7.47 -17.21 0.73
N ALA A 55 -8.09 -16.58 1.74
CA ALA A 55 -9.20 -17.17 2.47
C ALA A 55 -10.44 -17.40 1.59
N LEU A 56 -10.73 -16.51 0.63
CA LEU A 56 -11.81 -16.69 -0.33
C LEU A 56 -11.52 -17.85 -1.28
N SER A 57 -10.27 -17.98 -1.74
CA SER A 57 -9.83 -19.10 -2.57
C SER A 57 -9.91 -20.45 -1.84
N GLU A 58 -9.65 -20.49 -0.54
CA GLU A 58 -9.72 -21.73 0.26
C GLU A 58 -11.16 -22.17 0.57
N ASN A 59 -12.09 -21.21 0.67
CA ASN A 59 -13.49 -21.48 1.01
C ASN A 59 -14.39 -21.77 -0.20
N GLN A 60 -13.92 -21.50 -1.41
CA GLN A 60 -14.59 -21.93 -2.63
C GLN A 60 -13.99 -23.28 -3.06
N GLY A 61 -14.84 -24.24 -3.46
CA GLY A 61 -14.41 -25.57 -3.89
C GLY A 61 -13.53 -25.55 -5.16
N PRO A 62 -13.24 -26.69 -5.80
CA PRO A 62 -12.38 -26.75 -6.99
C PRO A 62 -12.84 -25.88 -8.18
N ASP A 63 -14.09 -25.38 -8.15
CA ASP A 63 -14.68 -24.46 -9.13
C ASP A 63 -14.70 -22.99 -8.63
N GLY A 64 -13.97 -22.71 -7.55
CA GLY A 64 -13.88 -21.42 -6.89
C GLY A 64 -13.00 -20.44 -7.65
N ALA A 65 -13.64 -19.42 -8.19
CA ALA A 65 -13.15 -18.21 -8.86
C ALA A 65 -11.88 -17.56 -8.24
N GLY A 66 -10.74 -18.25 -8.30
CA GLY A 66 -9.44 -17.73 -7.89
C GLY A 66 -8.47 -17.52 -9.05
N ALA A 67 -8.67 -18.24 -10.16
CA ALA A 67 -7.85 -18.13 -11.38
C ALA A 67 -8.72 -18.00 -12.64
N ASP A 68 -9.72 -18.87 -12.82
CA ASP A 68 -10.59 -18.85 -14.00
C ASP A 68 -11.40 -17.56 -14.16
N ASP A 69 -11.92 -17.00 -13.05
CA ASP A 69 -12.72 -15.76 -13.07
C ASP A 69 -11.86 -14.52 -13.35
N LEU A 70 -10.59 -14.55 -12.94
CA LEU A 70 -9.61 -13.50 -13.26
C LEU A 70 -9.14 -13.59 -14.72
N ASP A 71 -9.00 -14.80 -15.27
CA ASP A 71 -8.72 -15.02 -16.69
C ASP A 71 -9.90 -14.60 -17.57
N GLU A 72 -11.14 -14.86 -17.13
CA GLU A 72 -12.36 -14.39 -17.82
C GLU A 72 -12.45 -12.86 -17.79
N LEU A 73 -12.20 -12.23 -16.64
CA LEU A 73 -12.09 -10.77 -16.49
C LEU A 73 -10.99 -10.18 -17.39
N ALA A 74 -9.81 -10.82 -17.45
CA ALA A 74 -8.70 -10.37 -18.28
C ALA A 74 -9.04 -10.45 -19.78
N SER A 75 -9.70 -11.54 -20.20
CA SER A 75 -10.19 -11.71 -21.56
C SER A 75 -11.25 -10.67 -21.92
N TYR A 76 -12.22 -10.42 -21.03
CA TYR A 76 -13.24 -9.39 -21.20
C TYR A 76 -12.62 -7.98 -21.33
N ALA A 77 -11.69 -7.64 -20.43
CA ALA A 77 -10.99 -6.35 -20.45
C ALA A 77 -10.18 -6.16 -21.74
N GLY A 78 -9.47 -7.19 -22.21
CA GLY A 78 -8.73 -7.16 -23.47
C GLY A 78 -9.61 -7.02 -24.72
N SER A 79 -10.87 -7.48 -24.65
CA SER A 79 -11.86 -7.33 -25.73
C SER A 79 -12.60 -5.99 -25.71
N THR A 80 -12.49 -5.22 -24.62
CA THR A 80 -13.19 -3.95 -24.46
C THR A 80 -12.39 -2.83 -25.15
N PRO A 81 -12.91 -2.19 -26.21
CA PRO A 81 -12.19 -1.11 -26.88
C PRO A 81 -12.04 0.10 -25.96
N LEU A 82 -10.81 0.57 -25.77
CA LEU A 82 -10.41 1.75 -24.98
C LEU A 82 -10.84 3.07 -25.68
N THR A 83 -12.11 3.17 -26.08
CA THR A 83 -12.65 4.31 -26.85
C THR A 83 -12.87 5.55 -25.98
N ASP A 84 -12.69 5.45 -24.67
CA ASP A 84 -13.03 6.50 -23.68
C ASP A 84 -11.83 6.86 -22.77
N LEU A 85 -10.60 6.60 -23.24
CA LEU A 85 -9.37 7.09 -22.60
C LEU A 85 -8.83 8.28 -23.40
N ASP A 86 -9.43 9.45 -23.18
CA ASP A 86 -8.84 10.75 -23.54
C ASP A 86 -7.96 11.29 -22.39
#